data_AF-A0A6S9RCS9-F1
#
_entry.id   AF-A0A6S9RCS9-F1
#
_cell.length_a   1.000
_cell.length_b   1.000
_cell.length_c   1.000
_cell.angle_alpha   90.00
_cell.angle_beta   90.00
_cell.angle_gamma   90.00
#
_symmetry.space_group_name_H-M   'P 1'
#
loop_
_entity.id
_entity.type
_entity.pdbx_description
1 polymer ?
#
loop_
_entity_poly.entity_id
_entity_poly.type
_entity_poly.pdbx_seq_one_letter_code
_entity_poly.pdbx_strand_id
1 'polypeptide(L)'
;MSWQAYVDTNLLGSGACTQAGIYDLAGNPWAYSAGFAAQVAEVAAISAHMASDATALAGTGLIIAGEKYMFVRGDADCVVGKKGASGVIIYRCNTCCLVATHDDKIQSGACNNAVGKLADFLKENGI
;
A
#
# COMPACT_ATOMS: atom_id res chain seq x y z
N MET A 1 -11.02 -16.48 -7.56
CA MET A 1 -11.21 -15.40 -6.57
C MET A 1 -10.86 -14.09 -7.25
N SER A 2 -11.66 -13.03 -7.08
CA SER A 2 -11.41 -11.73 -7.69
C SER A 2 -10.48 -10.87 -6.82
N TRP A 3 -9.70 -9.99 -7.43
CA TRP A 3 -8.85 -9.00 -6.72
C TRP A 3 -9.62 -8.18 -5.70
N GLN A 4 -10.89 -7.88 -6.01
CA GLN A 4 -11.78 -7.15 -5.12
C GLN A 4 -12.03 -7.88 -3.79
N ALA A 5 -12.13 -9.22 -3.79
CA ALA A 5 -12.33 -9.98 -2.56
C ALA A 5 -11.11 -9.92 -1.63
N TYR A 6 -9.90 -9.79 -2.17
CA TYR A 6 -8.71 -9.56 -1.35
C TYR A 6 -8.77 -8.20 -0.66
N VAL A 7 -9.15 -7.16 -1.39
CA VAL A 7 -9.31 -5.81 -0.81
C VAL A 7 -10.42 -5.78 0.23
N ASP A 8 -11.62 -6.24 -0.10
CA ASP A 8 -12.80 -6.10 0.75
C ASP A 8 -12.77 -7.05 1.97
N THR A 9 -12.34 -8.29 1.79
CA THR A 9 -12.39 -9.29 2.88
C THR A 9 -11.09 -9.37 3.66
N ASN A 10 -9.93 -9.39 2.98
CA ASN A 10 -8.66 -9.63 3.66
C ASN A 10 -8.06 -8.35 4.25
N LEU A 11 -8.24 -7.21 3.57
CA LEU A 11 -7.72 -5.92 4.04
C LEU A 11 -8.77 -5.17 4.86
N LEU A 12 -9.87 -4.75 4.25
CA LEU A 12 -10.93 -3.99 4.94
C LEU A 12 -11.66 -4.83 6.00
N GLY A 13 -12.02 -6.06 5.64
CA GLY A 13 -12.72 -6.99 6.54
C GLY A 13 -11.92 -7.39 7.78
N SER A 14 -10.59 -7.18 7.78
CA SER A 14 -9.74 -7.38 8.96
C SER A 14 -9.95 -6.32 10.05
N GLY A 15 -10.55 -5.17 9.72
CA GLY A 15 -10.65 -4.01 10.60
C GLY A 15 -9.31 -3.29 10.83
N ALA A 16 -8.25 -3.70 10.16
CA ALA A 16 -6.90 -3.13 10.30
C ALA A 16 -6.54 -2.11 9.21
N CYS A 17 -7.42 -1.86 8.24
CA CYS A 17 -7.24 -0.85 7.19
C CYS A 17 -8.52 -0.06 7.00
N THR A 18 -8.43 1.26 6.77
CA THR A 18 -9.59 2.10 6.42
C THR A 18 -9.84 2.12 4.92
N GLN A 19 -8.78 2.14 4.13
CA GLN A 19 -8.84 2.07 2.67
C GLN A 19 -7.71 1.19 2.18
N ALA A 20 -7.91 0.54 1.04
CA ALA A 20 -6.90 -0.32 0.45
C ALA A 20 -7.09 -0.49 -1.06
N GLY A 21 -6.04 -0.89 -1.75
CA GLY A 21 -6.08 -1.27 -3.15
C GLY A 21 -4.87 -2.09 -3.56
N ILE A 22 -5.05 -2.82 -4.66
CA ILE A 22 -4.05 -3.63 -5.33
C ILE A 22 -3.86 -3.02 -6.71
N TYR A 23 -2.61 -2.74 -7.05
CA TYR A 23 -2.22 -2.09 -8.29
C TYR A 23 -1.08 -2.88 -8.93
N ASP A 24 -0.92 -2.82 -10.24
CA ASP A 24 0.29 -3.35 -10.87
C ASP A 24 1.51 -2.46 -10.59
N LEU A 25 2.70 -2.90 -11.03
CA LEU A 25 3.93 -2.12 -10.89
C LEU A 25 3.93 -0.81 -11.70
N ALA A 26 3.06 -0.68 -12.69
CA ALA A 26 2.86 0.55 -13.46
C ALA A 26 1.79 1.47 -12.84
N GLY A 27 1.22 1.09 -11.70
CA GLY A 27 0.21 1.85 -10.96
C GLY A 27 -1.24 1.63 -11.44
N ASN A 28 -1.51 0.74 -12.39
CA ASN A 28 -2.88 0.48 -12.84
C ASN A 28 -3.66 -0.28 -11.77
N PRO A 29 -4.89 0.14 -11.42
CA PRO A 29 -5.68 -0.52 -10.39
C PRO A 29 -6.17 -1.90 -10.84
N TRP A 30 -5.93 -2.93 -10.03
CA TRP A 30 -6.58 -4.23 -10.15
C TRP A 30 -7.85 -4.31 -9.29
N ALA A 31 -7.80 -3.73 -8.10
CA ALA A 31 -8.92 -3.58 -7.19
C ALA A 31 -8.65 -2.46 -6.19
N TYR A 32 -9.68 -1.79 -5.71
CA TYR A 32 -9.55 -0.77 -4.68
C TYR A 32 -10.85 -0.62 -3.88
N SER A 33 -10.73 -0.11 -2.67
CA SER A 33 -11.85 0.15 -1.77
C SER A 33 -12.66 1.34 -2.25
N ALA A 34 -13.96 1.35 -1.98
CA ALA A 34 -14.83 2.48 -2.33
C ALA A 34 -14.27 3.82 -1.80
N GLY A 35 -14.18 4.83 -2.67
CA GLY A 35 -13.66 6.16 -2.32
C GLY A 35 -12.13 6.27 -2.23
N PHE A 36 -11.38 5.19 -2.52
CA PHE A 36 -9.92 5.24 -2.59
C PHE A 36 -9.47 5.48 -4.03
N ALA A 37 -9.09 6.71 -4.34
CA ALA A 37 -8.75 7.16 -5.69
C ALA A 37 -7.24 7.45 -5.85
N ALA A 38 -6.40 6.45 -5.56
CA ALA A 38 -4.96 6.57 -5.81
C ALA A 38 -4.70 6.72 -7.31
N GLN A 39 -3.90 7.71 -7.69
CA GLN A 39 -3.61 7.96 -9.09
C GLN A 39 -2.55 6.97 -9.61
N VAL A 40 -2.69 6.56 -10.86
CA VAL A 40 -1.73 5.63 -11.50
C VAL A 40 -0.30 6.17 -11.40
N ALA A 41 -0.11 7.47 -11.67
CA ALA A 41 1.21 8.10 -11.60
C ALA A 41 1.81 8.13 -10.19
N GLU A 42 0.98 8.26 -9.15
CA GLU A 42 1.39 8.26 -7.75
C GLU A 42 1.93 6.87 -7.35
N VAL A 43 1.16 5.83 -7.66
CA VAL A 43 1.51 4.45 -7.35
C VAL A 43 2.72 3.99 -8.17
N ALA A 44 2.80 4.37 -9.45
CA ALA A 44 3.93 4.07 -10.33
C ALA A 44 5.24 4.72 -9.85
N ALA A 45 5.18 5.97 -9.36
CA ALA A 45 6.35 6.64 -8.82
C ALA A 45 6.87 5.90 -7.58
N ILE A 46 5.96 5.54 -6.66
CA ILE A 46 6.33 4.81 -5.44
C ILE A 46 6.88 3.43 -5.78
N SER A 47 6.24 2.68 -6.68
CA SER A 47 6.71 1.36 -7.09
C SER A 47 8.11 1.44 -7.71
N ALA A 48 8.38 2.44 -8.56
CA ALA A 48 9.69 2.67 -9.17
C ALA A 48 10.77 3.02 -8.14
N HIS A 49 10.42 3.85 -7.15
CA HIS A 49 11.31 4.13 -6.03
C HIS A 49 11.58 2.86 -5.20
N MET A 50 10.56 2.07 -4.88
CA MET A 50 10.76 0.79 -4.16
C MET A 50 11.67 -0.18 -4.92
N ALA A 51 11.61 -0.20 -6.25
CA ALA A 51 12.49 -1.04 -7.07
C ALA A 51 13.95 -0.57 -7.10
N SER A 52 14.18 0.75 -7.00
CA SER A 52 15.49 1.35 -7.19
C SER A 52 16.16 1.70 -5.86
N ASP A 53 15.50 2.55 -5.08
CA ASP A 53 15.91 2.99 -3.75
C ASP A 53 14.70 3.58 -3.01
N ALA A 54 14.13 2.80 -2.09
CA ALA A 54 13.00 3.21 -1.28
C ALA A 54 13.32 4.39 -0.35
N THR A 55 14.59 4.60 0.00
CA THR A 55 15.00 5.69 0.90
C THR A 55 14.89 7.06 0.23
N ALA A 56 14.89 7.12 -1.10
CA ALA A 56 14.64 8.34 -1.86
C ALA A 56 13.25 8.96 -1.56
N LEU A 57 12.28 8.12 -1.16
CA LEU A 57 10.95 8.58 -0.72
C LEU A 57 11.00 9.43 0.56
N ALA A 58 12.11 9.40 1.32
CA ALA A 58 12.30 10.30 2.45
C ALA A 58 12.38 11.77 2.03
N GLY A 59 12.94 12.05 0.84
CA GLY A 59 13.05 13.41 0.29
C GLY A 59 11.77 13.88 -0.40
N THR A 60 11.14 13.01 -1.19
CA THR A 60 9.93 13.37 -1.97
C THR A 60 8.65 13.27 -1.14
N GLY A 61 8.61 12.36 -0.16
CA GLY A 61 7.40 11.89 0.51
C GLY A 61 6.65 10.86 -0.34
N LEU A 62 5.66 10.22 0.28
CA LEU A 62 4.72 9.33 -0.41
C LEU A 62 3.45 10.10 -0.72
N ILE A 63 3.04 10.15 -1.98
CA ILE A 63 1.77 10.77 -2.36
C ILE A 63 0.85 9.64 -2.81
N ILE A 64 -0.31 9.51 -2.18
CA ILE A 64 -1.33 8.50 -2.51
C ILE A 64 -2.70 9.16 -2.38
N ALA A 65 -3.52 9.03 -3.44
CA ALA A 65 -4.86 9.60 -3.51
C ALA A 65 -4.88 11.12 -3.26
N GLY A 66 -3.86 11.83 -3.77
CA GLY A 66 -3.69 13.27 -3.57
C GLY A 66 -3.20 13.67 -2.16
N GLU A 67 -3.00 12.71 -1.25
CA GLU A 67 -2.50 12.98 0.09
C GLU A 67 -1.00 12.70 0.22
N LYS A 68 -0.26 13.66 0.78
CA LYS A 68 1.17 13.49 1.09
C LYS A 68 1.38 12.91 2.49
N TYR A 69 2.06 11.77 2.55
CA TYR A 69 2.54 11.10 3.74
C TYR A 69 4.05 11.27 3.88
N MET A 70 4.50 11.44 5.12
CA MET A 70 5.91 11.48 5.48
C MET A 70 6.44 10.04 5.57
N PHE A 71 7.53 9.76 4.86
CA PHE A 71 8.24 8.49 4.96
C PHE A 71 8.69 8.25 6.40
N VAL A 72 8.41 7.05 6.92
CA VAL A 72 8.84 6.63 8.25
C VAL A 72 9.96 5.61 8.13
N ARG A 73 9.75 4.61 7.30
CA ARG A 73 10.70 3.54 7.01
C ARG A 73 10.34 2.92 5.67
N GLY A 74 11.31 2.27 5.05
CA GLY A 74 11.03 1.46 3.89
C GLY A 74 12.28 0.83 3.29
N ASP A 75 12.03 -0.26 2.57
CA ASP A 75 12.98 -1.07 1.83
C ASP A 75 12.34 -1.47 0.48
N ALA A 76 12.94 -2.43 -0.23
CA ALA A 76 12.45 -2.87 -1.53
C ALA A 76 11.08 -3.58 -1.45
N ASP A 77 10.72 -4.13 -0.30
CA ASP A 77 9.52 -4.94 -0.10
C ASP A 77 8.38 -4.14 0.53
N CYS A 78 8.68 -3.22 1.42
CA CYS A 78 7.70 -2.48 2.21
C CYS A 78 8.11 -1.02 2.39
N VAL A 79 7.17 -0.09 2.24
CA VAL A 79 7.32 1.30 2.66
C VAL A 79 6.17 1.68 3.57
N VAL A 80 6.49 2.37 4.66
CA VAL A 80 5.52 2.91 5.62
C VAL A 80 5.63 4.43 5.64
N GLY A 81 4.50 5.09 5.43
CA GLY A 81 4.34 6.52 5.56
C GLY A 81 3.34 6.89 6.65
N LYS A 82 3.45 8.10 7.20
CA LYS A 82 2.52 8.66 8.18
C LYS A 82 2.08 10.06 7.82
N LYS A 83 0.85 10.43 8.20
CA LYS A 83 0.30 11.78 8.08
C LYS A 83 -0.49 12.07 9.35
N GLY A 84 0.12 12.78 10.29
CA GLY A 84 -0.47 13.01 11.61
C GLY A 84 -0.74 11.68 12.32
N ALA A 85 -2.01 11.41 12.62
CA ALA A 85 -2.45 10.17 13.25
C ALA A 85 -2.84 9.06 12.25
N SER A 86 -2.92 9.38 10.96
CA SER A 86 -3.16 8.41 9.88
C SER A 86 -1.85 7.90 9.30
N GLY A 87 -1.89 6.76 8.62
CA GLY A 87 -0.73 6.19 7.95
C GLY A 87 -1.06 5.47 6.66
N VAL A 88 -0.03 5.23 5.86
CA VAL A 88 -0.08 4.47 4.62
C VAL A 88 1.01 3.39 4.65
N ILE A 89 0.66 2.21 4.17
CA ILE A 89 1.53 1.04 4.12
C ILE A 89 1.45 0.50 2.71
N ILE A 90 2.62 0.34 2.11
CA ILE A 90 2.75 -0.10 0.73
C ILE A 90 3.68 -1.29 0.71
N TYR A 91 3.20 -2.40 0.17
CA TYR A 91 4.00 -3.59 -0.05
C TYR A 91 4.16 -3.82 -1.54
N ARG A 92 5.39 -4.09 -1.98
CA ARG A 92 5.70 -4.49 -3.34
C ARG A 92 5.81 -6.01 -3.42
N CYS A 93 5.15 -6.58 -4.41
CA CYS A 93 5.19 -7.99 -4.79
C CYS A 93 5.92 -8.17 -6.13
N ASN A 94 5.86 -9.36 -6.74
CA ASN A 94 6.62 -9.64 -7.97
C ASN A 94 6.08 -8.86 -9.17
N THR A 95 4.76 -8.70 -9.25
CA THR A 95 4.01 -8.13 -10.37
C THR A 95 3.00 -7.07 -9.95
N CYS A 96 2.76 -6.92 -8.66
CA CYS A 96 1.82 -5.94 -8.11
C CYS A 96 2.39 -5.21 -6.89
N CYS A 97 1.65 -4.20 -6.44
CA CYS A 97 1.85 -3.53 -5.17
C CYS A 97 0.51 -3.35 -4.46
N LEU A 98 0.54 -3.53 -3.15
CA LEU A 98 -0.59 -3.35 -2.26
C LEU A 98 -0.42 -2.02 -1.56
N VAL A 99 -1.48 -1.22 -1.55
CA VAL A 99 -1.53 0.06 -0.87
C VAL A 99 -2.66 -0.02 0.13
N ALA A 100 -2.39 0.28 1.39
CA ALA A 100 -3.42 0.39 2.42
C ALA A 100 -3.18 1.60 3.29
N THR A 101 -4.25 2.24 3.73
CA THR A 101 -4.22 3.33 4.69
C THR A 101 -4.95 2.94 5.96
N HIS A 102 -4.61 3.60 7.05
CA HIS A 102 -5.30 3.48 8.32
C HIS A 102 -5.48 4.86 8.95
N ASP A 103 -6.51 5.01 9.78
CA ASP A 103 -6.78 6.24 10.54
C ASP A 103 -6.13 6.18 11.94
N ASP A 104 -6.55 7.11 12.81
CA ASP A 104 -6.09 7.26 14.18
C ASP A 104 -6.66 6.21 15.15
N LYS A 105 -7.74 5.52 14.76
CA LYS A 105 -8.37 4.46 15.56
C LYS A 105 -7.68 3.12 15.37
N ILE A 106 -6.92 2.97 14.30
CA ILE A 106 -6.24 1.74 13.93
C ILE A 106 -4.75 1.85 14.22
N GLN A 107 -4.21 0.85 14.90
CA GLN A 107 -2.77 0.76 15.10
C GLN A 107 -2.05 0.44 13.79
N SER A 108 -1.05 1.25 13.46
CA SER A 108 -0.23 1.07 12.25
C SER A 108 0.39 -0.33 12.15
N GLY A 109 0.80 -0.92 13.27
CA GLY A 109 1.33 -2.30 13.29
C GLY A 109 0.31 -3.36 12.88
N ALA A 110 -0.98 -3.18 13.21
CA ALA A 110 -2.03 -4.11 12.80
C ALA A 110 -2.27 -4.02 11.28
N CYS A 111 -2.33 -2.79 10.75
CA CYS A 111 -2.40 -2.56 9.30
C CYS A 111 -1.21 -3.20 8.58
N ASN A 112 0.01 -3.00 9.11
CA ASN A 112 1.23 -3.54 8.52
C ASN A 112 1.20 -5.06 8.42
N ASN A 113 0.77 -5.72 9.49
CA ASN A 113 0.69 -7.16 9.54
C ASN A 113 -0.39 -7.72 8.60
N ALA A 114 -1.53 -7.03 8.45
CA ALA A 114 -2.59 -7.47 7.54
C ALA A 114 -2.14 -7.39 6.07
N VAL A 115 -1.54 -6.26 5.66
CA VAL A 115 -1.05 -6.06 4.29
C VAL A 115 0.14 -6.99 4.01
N GLY A 116 1.08 -7.10 4.95
CA GLY A 116 2.25 -7.97 4.80
C GLY A 116 1.88 -9.44 4.59
N LYS A 117 0.91 -9.97 5.37
CA LYS A 117 0.42 -11.35 5.18
C LYS A 117 -0.15 -11.58 3.78
N LEU A 118 -0.91 -10.63 3.26
CA LEU A 118 -1.45 -10.74 1.90
C LEU A 118 -0.35 -10.60 0.85
N ALA A 119 0.62 -9.70 1.06
CA ALA A 119 1.76 -9.53 0.17
C ALA A 119 2.63 -10.80 0.09
N ASP A 120 2.92 -11.42 1.22
CA ASP A 120 3.67 -12.68 1.31
C ASP A 120 2.93 -13.80 0.57
N PHE A 121 1.62 -13.93 0.81
CA PHE A 121 0.78 -14.88 0.09
C PHE A 121 0.83 -14.67 -1.43
N LEU A 122 0.75 -13.41 -1.90
CA LEU A 122 0.81 -13.12 -3.33
C LEU A 122 2.19 -13.45 -3.92
N LYS A 123 3.27 -13.10 -3.20
CA LYS A 123 4.65 -13.44 -3.61
C LYS A 123 4.85 -14.95 -3.73
N GLU A 124 4.36 -15.72 -2.78
CA GLU A 124 4.42 -17.20 -2.80
C GLU A 124 3.67 -17.80 -4.00
N ASN A 125 2.62 -17.13 -4.46
CA ASN A 125 1.87 -17.51 -5.65
C ASN A 125 2.46 -16.92 -6.97
N GLY A 126 3.63 -16.29 -6.91
CA GLY A 126 4.33 -15.72 -8.06
C GLY A 126 3.78 -14.38 -8.54
N ILE A 127 2.98 -13.71 -7.71
CA ILE A 127 2.34 -12.42 -8.00
C ILE A 127 3.05 -11.27 -7.29
#